data_AF-A0ABD5Y9J2-F1
#
_entry.id   AF-A0ABD5Y9J2-F1
#
_cell.length_a   1.000
_cell.length_b   1.000
_cell.length_c   1.000
_cell.angle_alpha   90.00
_cell.angle_beta   90.00
_cell.angle_gamma   90.00
#
_symmetry.space_group_name_H-M   'P 1'
#
loop_
_entity.id
_entity.type
_entity.pdbx_description
1 polymer ?
#
loop_
_entity_poly.entity_id
_entity_poly.type
_entity_poly.pdbx_seq_one_letter_code
_entity_poly.pdbx_strand_id
1 'polypeptide(L)'
;MATISEVRDRGVDIRDIVVVARDLDSYEQPLTRAAIQHGVTPVFWTQLRVTRTEPYALIAALCTLFACGDVAATTLFAPLKQRWAPPTDAAGWPLDQSTIHTHLEALPPGRRSISEWAATIPTHTTDERLTTYCDWLQAHCEPEPTPKTVGAVLGPSIDAYRETSVPARQQADAPALMETETAARATVRVTRLVEQVTHKYDEWLADGTVSRSWDAVRELCELLATQRPGRREHSNARAIDIMEANDVWALSVPFVIAVGVTAAEWPAQTDSVVPAELQEAVLSGAGGADIVAPRTAWGEGRDCDHFADAMRAAERGVIVTRYTQTDDGDDVHPSPFLASLEMETVSGQARTQLVSTTPQLPPAIAALLPASGESDPTPSEPPHE
;
A
#
# COMPACT_ATOMS: atom_id res chain seq x y z
N MET A 1 13.72 10.05 -10.91
CA MET A 1 14.14 10.65 -9.63
C MET A 1 15.14 11.78 -9.79
N ALA A 2 16.27 11.61 -10.49
CA ALA A 2 17.19 12.72 -10.80
C ALA A 2 16.49 13.95 -11.40
N THR A 3 15.62 13.76 -12.39
CA THR A 3 14.79 14.83 -12.99
C THR A 3 13.96 15.57 -11.94
N ILE A 4 13.31 14.85 -11.02
CA ILE A 4 12.47 15.44 -9.97
C ILE A 4 13.31 16.30 -9.03
N SER A 5 14.47 15.79 -8.61
CA SER A 5 15.41 16.55 -7.77
C SER A 5 15.83 17.85 -8.45
N GLU A 6 16.27 17.78 -9.70
CA GLU A 6 16.74 18.95 -10.46
C GLU A 6 15.64 19.98 -10.77
N VAL A 7 14.41 19.52 -10.97
CA VAL A 7 13.24 20.39 -11.17
C VAL A 7 12.85 21.07 -9.85
N ARG A 8 12.88 20.34 -8.73
CA ARG A 8 12.65 20.88 -7.38
C ARG A 8 13.69 21.92 -6.98
N ASP A 9 14.96 21.67 -7.28
CA ASP A 9 16.06 22.61 -6.98
C ASP A 9 15.94 23.92 -7.78
N ARG A 10 15.10 23.95 -8.82
CA ARG A 10 14.73 25.14 -9.60
C ARG A 10 13.41 25.79 -9.18
N GLY A 11 12.83 25.36 -8.05
CA GLY A 11 11.69 26.03 -7.41
C GLY A 11 10.31 25.49 -7.76
N VAL A 12 10.20 24.32 -8.40
CA VAL A 12 8.91 23.64 -8.57
C VAL A 12 8.56 22.89 -7.29
N ASP A 13 7.34 23.10 -6.77
CA ASP A 13 6.88 22.38 -5.58
C ASP A 13 6.71 20.90 -5.88
N ILE A 14 6.97 20.02 -4.91
CA ILE A 14 6.87 18.57 -5.12
C ILE A 14 5.44 18.11 -5.43
N ARG A 15 4.44 18.85 -4.95
CA ARG A 15 3.01 18.62 -5.25
C ARG A 15 2.62 18.95 -6.70
N ASP A 16 3.47 19.70 -7.40
CA ASP A 16 3.21 20.13 -8.78
C ASP A 16 3.70 19.09 -9.80
N ILE A 17 4.26 17.98 -9.31
CA ILE A 17 4.84 16.90 -10.10
C ILE A 17 4.14 15.61 -9.72
N VAL A 18 3.73 14.83 -10.72
CA VAL A 18 3.22 13.46 -10.53
C VAL A 18 4.01 12.50 -11.39
N VAL A 19 4.37 11.35 -10.83
CA VAL A 19 4.97 10.24 -11.59
C VAL A 19 3.88 9.24 -11.92
N VAL A 20 3.79 8.83 -13.19
CA VAL A 20 2.74 7.91 -13.65
C VAL A 20 3.38 6.67 -14.26
N ALA A 21 2.96 5.49 -13.80
CA ALA A 21 3.28 4.21 -14.41
C ALA A 21 2.01 3.53 -14.91
N ARG A 22 2.14 2.58 -15.84
CA ARG A 22 1.00 1.73 -16.25
C ARG A 22 0.54 0.83 -15.12
N ASP A 23 1.51 0.17 -14.49
CA ASP A 23 1.38 -0.78 -13.38
C ASP A 23 2.47 -0.40 -12.37
N LEU A 24 2.11 -0.10 -11.13
CA LEU A 24 3.08 0.34 -10.13
C LEU A 24 3.84 -0.80 -9.46
N ASP A 25 3.34 -2.05 -9.53
CA ASP A 25 3.90 -3.17 -8.78
C ASP A 25 5.38 -3.43 -9.12
N SER A 26 5.77 -3.28 -10.40
CA SER A 26 7.17 -3.43 -10.85
C SER A 26 8.06 -2.22 -10.54
N TYR A 27 7.46 -1.05 -10.29
CA TYR A 27 8.16 0.22 -10.12
C TYR A 27 8.34 0.64 -8.66
N GLU A 28 7.59 0.08 -7.72
CA GLU A 28 7.64 0.46 -6.30
C GLU A 28 9.07 0.39 -5.72
N GLN A 29 9.72 -0.76 -5.82
CA GLN A 29 11.05 -0.96 -5.27
C GLN A 29 12.15 -0.15 -6.02
N PRO A 30 12.22 -0.16 -7.36
CA PRO A 30 13.21 0.65 -8.09
C PRO A 30 13.05 2.14 -7.84
N LEU A 31 11.82 2.67 -7.86
CA LEU A 31 11.57 4.09 -7.62
C LEU A 31 11.83 4.47 -6.17
N THR A 32 11.54 3.61 -5.19
CA THR A 32 11.91 3.83 -3.78
C THR A 32 13.42 3.98 -3.63
N ARG A 33 14.20 3.06 -4.20
CA ARG A 33 15.68 3.11 -4.13
C ARG A 33 16.22 4.38 -4.76
N ALA A 34 15.71 4.74 -5.95
CA ALA A 34 16.13 5.95 -6.64
C ALA A 34 15.71 7.21 -5.87
N ALA A 35 14.55 7.21 -5.21
CA ALA A 35 14.08 8.37 -4.45
C ALA A 35 14.98 8.62 -3.23
N ILE A 36 15.36 7.56 -2.50
CA ILE A 36 16.35 7.61 -1.40
C ILE A 36 17.67 8.20 -1.90
N GLN A 37 18.19 7.73 -3.04
CA GLN A 37 19.43 8.23 -3.62
C GLN A 37 19.39 9.73 -3.94
N HIS A 38 18.22 10.26 -4.32
CA HIS A 38 18.04 11.65 -4.73
C HIS A 38 17.39 12.53 -3.65
N GLY A 39 17.24 12.05 -2.41
CA GLY A 39 16.61 12.83 -1.34
C GLY A 39 15.17 13.27 -1.66
N VAL A 40 14.44 12.42 -2.38
CA VAL A 40 13.03 12.59 -2.69
C VAL A 40 12.24 11.56 -1.90
N THR A 41 11.11 11.96 -1.32
CA THR A 41 10.21 11.02 -0.62
C THR A 41 9.11 10.60 -1.57
N PRO A 42 9.01 9.32 -2.00
CA PRO A 42 7.94 8.84 -2.86
C PRO A 42 6.72 8.39 -2.04
N VAL A 43 5.53 8.72 -2.54
CA VAL A 43 4.25 8.15 -2.10
C VAL A 43 3.65 7.41 -3.28
N PHE A 44 3.54 6.10 -3.13
CA PHE A 44 2.91 5.25 -4.14
C PHE A 44 1.42 5.18 -3.86
N TRP A 45 0.60 5.48 -4.86
CA TRP A 45 -0.83 5.28 -4.85
C TRP A 45 -1.14 3.81 -5.20
N THR A 46 -0.42 2.89 -4.57
CA THR A 46 -0.74 1.47 -4.63
C THR A 46 -1.77 1.16 -3.56
N GLN A 47 -2.69 0.25 -3.84
CA GLN A 47 -3.60 -0.20 -2.80
C GLN A 47 -2.80 -0.81 -1.65
N LEU A 48 -2.99 -0.27 -0.44
CA LEU A 48 -2.40 -0.85 0.77
C LEU A 48 -2.65 -2.36 0.81
N ARG A 49 -1.57 -3.15 0.73
CA ARG A 49 -1.64 -4.60 0.88
C ARG A 49 -1.91 -4.92 2.35
N VAL A 50 -3.18 -4.87 2.75
CA VAL A 50 -3.64 -4.99 4.16
C VAL A 50 -3.00 -6.21 4.83
N THR A 51 -2.90 -7.33 4.11
CA THR A 51 -2.28 -8.58 4.60
C THR A 51 -0.81 -8.47 5.00
N ARG A 52 -0.10 -7.43 4.54
CA ARG A 52 1.32 -7.16 4.87
C ARG A 52 1.50 -6.08 5.94
N THR A 53 0.41 -5.62 6.55
CA THR A 53 0.46 -4.56 7.56
C THR A 53 0.45 -5.12 8.98
N GLU A 54 1.10 -4.43 9.91
CA GLU A 54 1.11 -4.84 11.32
C GLU A 54 -0.29 -4.92 11.96
N PRO A 55 -1.24 -3.98 11.73
CA PRO A 55 -2.60 -4.12 12.24
C PRO A 55 -3.29 -5.41 11.80
N TYR A 56 -3.06 -5.83 10.55
CA TYR A 56 -3.58 -7.12 10.08
C TYR A 56 -2.85 -8.30 10.73
N ALA A 57 -1.53 -8.23 10.83
CA ALA A 57 -0.73 -9.25 11.50
C ALA A 57 -1.15 -9.44 12.97
N LEU A 58 -1.56 -8.35 13.65
CA LEU A 58 -2.09 -8.38 15.01
C LEU A 58 -3.39 -9.20 15.09
N ILE A 59 -4.40 -8.90 14.26
CA ILE A 59 -5.66 -9.67 14.30
C ILE A 59 -5.45 -11.12 13.89
N ALA A 60 -4.55 -11.39 12.94
CA ALA A 60 -4.20 -12.75 12.53
C ALA A 60 -3.50 -13.52 13.66
N ALA A 61 -2.62 -12.86 14.41
CA ALA A 61 -1.95 -13.44 15.58
C ALA A 61 -2.95 -13.75 16.70
N LEU A 62 -3.93 -12.87 16.96
CA LEU A 62 -4.99 -13.11 17.94
C LEU A 62 -5.88 -14.29 17.54
N CYS A 63 -6.34 -14.35 16.28
CA CYS A 63 -7.14 -15.48 15.82
C CYS A 63 -6.36 -16.80 15.91
N THR A 64 -5.07 -16.79 15.55
CA THR A 64 -4.20 -17.98 15.64
C THR A 64 -4.00 -18.44 17.08
N LEU A 65 -3.81 -17.48 18.00
CA LEU A 65 -3.66 -17.77 19.43
C LEU A 65 -4.92 -18.42 20.00
N PHE A 66 -6.10 -17.87 19.71
CA PHE A 66 -7.36 -18.40 20.25
C PHE A 66 -7.89 -19.65 19.54
N ALA A 67 -7.44 -19.94 18.33
CA ALA A 67 -7.73 -21.21 17.66
C ALA A 67 -7.01 -22.41 18.30
N CYS A 68 -5.89 -22.17 19.00
CA CYS A 68 -5.10 -23.23 19.63
C CYS A 68 -5.59 -23.53 21.05
N GLY A 69 -5.78 -24.81 21.38
CA GLY A 69 -5.98 -25.25 22.77
C GLY A 69 -4.72 -25.03 23.62
N ASP A 70 -3.63 -25.74 23.27
CA ASP A 70 -2.33 -25.58 23.92
C ASP A 70 -1.35 -24.84 23.01
N VAL A 71 -0.72 -23.79 23.53
CA VAL A 71 0.19 -22.91 22.78
C VAL A 71 1.60 -22.90 23.36
N ALA A 72 2.59 -22.75 22.48
CA ALA A 72 3.95 -22.44 22.89
C ALA A 72 4.07 -20.96 23.28
N ALA A 73 5.08 -20.61 24.09
CA ALA A 73 5.33 -19.22 24.48
C ALA A 73 5.48 -18.27 23.27
N THR A 74 6.07 -18.76 22.18
CA THR A 74 6.22 -17.98 20.93
C THR A 74 4.89 -17.59 20.29
N THR A 75 3.88 -18.47 20.33
CA THR A 75 2.52 -18.20 19.84
C THR A 75 1.78 -17.28 20.82
N LEU A 76 1.92 -17.52 22.13
CA LEU A 76 1.34 -16.66 23.17
C LEU A 76 1.81 -15.21 23.03
N PHE A 77 3.08 -14.99 22.69
CA PHE A 77 3.68 -13.65 22.56
C PHE A 77 3.56 -13.07 21.13
N ALA A 78 2.96 -13.79 20.18
CA ALA A 78 2.84 -13.30 18.81
C ALA A 78 2.05 -11.98 18.70
N PRO A 79 0.91 -11.77 19.39
CA PRO A 79 0.23 -10.47 19.42
C PRO A 79 1.10 -9.35 20.01
N LEU A 80 1.88 -9.63 21.06
CA LEU A 80 2.80 -8.65 21.66
C LEU A 80 3.88 -8.20 20.65
N LYS A 81 4.40 -9.12 19.83
CA LYS A 81 5.32 -8.78 18.73
C LYS A 81 4.69 -7.88 17.67
N GLN A 82 3.38 -7.98 17.50
CA GLN A 82 2.58 -7.10 16.63
C GLN A 82 2.03 -5.88 17.40
N ARG A 83 2.69 -5.51 18.51
CA ARG A 83 2.43 -4.31 19.30
C ARG A 83 1.02 -4.26 19.90
N TRP A 84 0.46 -5.42 20.25
CA TRP A 84 -0.74 -5.46 21.08
C TRP A 84 -0.55 -4.61 22.33
N ALA A 85 -1.59 -3.88 22.70
CA ALA A 85 -1.69 -3.10 23.91
C ALA A 85 -3.09 -3.33 24.51
N PRO A 86 -3.25 -3.23 25.84
CA PRO A 86 -4.55 -3.39 26.46
C PRO A 86 -5.49 -2.26 25.98
N PRO A 87 -6.78 -2.57 25.70
CA PRO A 87 -7.76 -1.55 25.32
C PRO A 87 -8.00 -0.47 26.38
N THR A 88 -7.66 -0.77 27.64
CA THR A 88 -7.74 0.13 28.78
C THR A 88 -6.40 0.18 29.48
N ASP A 89 -5.99 1.37 29.93
CA ASP A 89 -4.74 1.59 30.67
C ASP A 89 -3.47 1.18 29.89
N ALA A 90 -3.25 1.85 28.76
CA ALA A 90 -2.14 1.56 27.85
C ALA A 90 -0.80 2.23 28.26
N ALA A 91 -0.65 2.63 29.53
CA ALA A 91 0.59 3.22 30.01
C ALA A 91 1.74 2.19 29.94
N GLY A 92 2.87 2.57 29.32
CA GLY A 92 4.03 1.68 29.17
C GLY A 92 3.87 0.61 28.07
N TRP A 93 2.90 0.79 27.17
CA TRP A 93 2.67 -0.02 25.97
C TRP A 93 2.92 0.79 24.69
N PRO A 94 3.21 0.13 23.55
CA PRO A 94 3.48 -1.30 23.41
C PRO A 94 4.83 -1.71 24.00
N LEU A 95 4.99 -3.00 24.33
CA LEU A 95 6.27 -3.54 24.77
C LEU A 95 7.31 -3.45 23.64
N ASP A 96 8.55 -3.13 23.99
CA ASP A 96 9.66 -3.15 23.04
C ASP A 96 10.11 -4.60 22.76
N GLN A 97 10.73 -4.81 21.60
CA GLN A 97 11.15 -6.15 21.16
C GLN A 97 12.17 -6.80 22.09
N SER A 98 13.02 -6.02 22.75
CA SER A 98 14.04 -6.56 23.66
C SER A 98 13.41 -7.12 24.93
N THR A 99 12.44 -6.41 25.51
CA THR A 99 11.64 -6.89 26.65
C THR A 99 10.88 -8.18 26.30
N ILE A 100 10.24 -8.23 25.13
CA ILE A 100 9.54 -9.44 24.65
C ILE A 100 10.51 -10.63 24.53
N HIS A 101 11.71 -10.39 24.01
CA HIS A 101 12.72 -11.45 23.85
C HIS A 101 13.21 -11.98 25.20
N THR A 102 13.54 -11.09 26.14
CA THR A 102 13.96 -11.48 27.50
C THR A 102 12.91 -12.33 28.20
N HIS A 103 11.63 -11.94 28.10
CA HIS A 103 10.55 -12.74 28.70
C HIS A 103 10.39 -14.11 28.02
N LEU A 104 10.56 -14.20 26.70
CA LEU A 104 10.51 -15.48 25.98
C LEU A 104 11.63 -16.43 26.42
N GLU A 105 12.83 -15.93 26.67
CA GLU A 105 13.96 -16.75 27.14
C GLU A 105 13.79 -17.22 28.59
N ALA A 106 13.11 -16.43 29.43
CA ALA A 106 12.87 -16.77 30.83
C ALA A 106 11.78 -17.84 31.02
N LEU A 107 10.90 -18.04 30.04
CA LEU A 107 9.77 -18.96 30.17
C LEU A 107 10.16 -20.42 29.86
N PRO A 108 9.55 -21.39 30.56
CA PRO A 108 9.86 -22.80 30.36
C PRO A 108 9.38 -23.28 28.98
N PRO A 109 10.14 -24.15 28.29
CA PRO A 109 9.70 -24.73 27.03
C PRO A 109 8.43 -25.56 27.21
N GLY A 110 7.74 -25.83 26.10
CA GLY A 110 6.52 -26.65 26.06
C GLY A 110 5.29 -25.88 25.59
N ARG A 111 4.19 -26.62 25.43
CA ARG A 111 2.88 -26.09 25.09
C ARG A 111 2.00 -26.18 26.33
N ARG A 112 1.21 -25.14 26.57
CA ARG A 112 0.29 -25.02 27.71
C ARG A 112 -0.95 -24.26 27.27
N SER A 113 -2.06 -24.49 27.93
CA SER A 113 -3.26 -23.66 27.79
C SER A 113 -2.99 -22.22 28.23
N ILE A 114 -3.82 -21.27 27.77
CA ILE A 114 -3.72 -19.86 28.20
C ILE A 114 -3.84 -19.73 29.74
N SER A 115 -4.70 -20.53 30.36
CA SER A 115 -4.86 -20.56 31.83
C SER A 115 -3.59 -21.00 32.56
N GLU A 116 -2.90 -22.02 32.05
CA GLU A 116 -1.65 -22.49 32.64
C GLU A 116 -0.51 -21.49 32.42
N TRP A 117 -0.49 -20.81 31.28
CA TRP A 117 0.48 -19.74 31.02
C TRP A 117 0.31 -18.56 31.97
N ALA A 118 -0.93 -18.13 32.22
CA ALA A 118 -1.23 -17.07 33.18
C ALA A 118 -0.78 -17.44 34.61
N ALA A 119 -0.86 -18.70 35.00
CA ALA A 119 -0.33 -19.17 36.29
C ALA A 119 1.21 -19.27 36.29
N THR A 120 1.82 -19.53 35.13
CA THR A 120 3.27 -19.72 34.99
C THR A 120 4.03 -18.40 34.94
N ILE A 121 3.52 -17.39 34.24
CA ILE A 121 4.20 -16.12 34.00
C ILE A 121 4.63 -15.41 35.31
N PRO A 122 3.77 -15.25 36.32
CA PRO A 122 4.14 -14.57 37.57
C PRO A 122 5.27 -15.25 38.36
N THR A 123 5.55 -16.53 38.08
CA THR A 123 6.66 -17.26 38.72
C THR A 123 8.02 -17.05 38.02
N HIS A 124 8.03 -16.47 36.82
CA HIS A 124 9.23 -16.27 36.00
C HIS A 124 9.54 -14.80 35.72
N THR A 125 8.58 -13.89 35.95
CA THR A 125 8.76 -12.45 35.75
C THR A 125 7.97 -11.64 36.76
N THR A 126 8.46 -10.46 37.11
CA THR A 126 7.77 -9.47 37.94
C THR A 126 7.14 -8.34 37.10
N ASP A 127 7.16 -8.46 35.77
CA ASP A 127 6.58 -7.45 34.86
C ASP A 127 5.04 -7.58 34.82
N GLU A 128 4.36 -6.73 35.57
CA GLU A 128 2.89 -6.71 35.71
C GLU A 128 2.15 -6.52 34.37
N ARG A 129 2.83 -6.00 33.34
CA ARG A 129 2.26 -5.87 31.99
C ARG A 129 1.98 -7.24 31.37
N LEU A 130 2.79 -8.26 31.65
CA LEU A 130 2.52 -9.62 31.17
C LEU A 130 1.35 -10.29 31.89
N THR A 131 1.18 -9.99 33.18
CA THR A 131 -0.03 -10.39 33.92
C THR A 131 -1.26 -9.74 33.31
N THR A 132 -1.22 -8.43 33.06
CA THR A 132 -2.31 -7.68 32.40
C THR A 132 -2.68 -8.29 31.04
N TYR A 133 -1.69 -8.66 30.23
CA TYR A 133 -1.92 -9.33 28.95
C TYR A 133 -2.57 -10.70 29.12
N CYS A 134 -2.10 -11.53 30.06
CA CYS A 134 -2.66 -12.85 30.30
C CYS A 134 -4.09 -12.79 30.84
N ASP A 135 -4.37 -11.85 31.75
CA ASP A 135 -5.71 -11.63 32.29
C ASP A 135 -6.68 -11.22 31.17
N TRP A 136 -6.22 -10.35 30.26
CA TRP A 136 -6.99 -9.99 29.07
C TRP A 136 -7.25 -11.20 28.17
N LEU A 137 -6.24 -12.03 27.90
CA LEU A 137 -6.40 -13.25 27.11
C LEU A 137 -7.40 -14.21 27.74
N GLN A 138 -7.33 -14.44 29.06
CA GLN A 138 -8.24 -15.32 29.78
C GLN A 138 -9.70 -14.83 29.71
N ALA A 139 -9.92 -13.52 29.79
CA ALA A 139 -11.25 -12.94 29.69
C ALA A 139 -11.88 -13.09 28.30
N HIS A 140 -11.07 -13.36 27.27
CA HIS A 140 -11.50 -13.33 25.86
C HIS A 140 -11.23 -14.63 25.09
N CYS A 141 -10.61 -15.64 25.69
CA CYS A 141 -10.25 -16.91 25.05
C CYS A 141 -11.45 -17.88 24.92
N GLU A 142 -12.54 -17.43 24.32
CA GLU A 142 -13.72 -18.27 24.04
C GLU A 142 -13.43 -19.21 22.85
N PRO A 143 -13.43 -20.55 23.01
CA PRO A 143 -13.09 -21.47 21.92
C PRO A 143 -14.09 -21.44 20.74
N GLU A 144 -15.36 -21.14 21.03
CA GLU A 144 -16.45 -21.04 20.06
C GLU A 144 -16.93 -19.59 19.93
N PRO A 145 -16.18 -18.71 19.23
CA PRO A 145 -16.49 -17.30 19.20
C PRO A 145 -17.81 -17.04 18.48
N THR A 146 -18.64 -16.18 19.07
CA THR A 146 -19.79 -15.57 18.39
C THR A 146 -19.34 -14.35 17.58
N PRO A 147 -20.12 -13.85 16.60
CA PRO A 147 -19.82 -12.60 15.91
C PRO A 147 -19.60 -11.42 16.86
N LYS A 148 -20.35 -11.38 17.98
CA LYS A 148 -20.17 -10.38 19.03
C LYS A 148 -18.82 -10.55 19.74
N THR A 149 -18.43 -11.78 20.06
CA THR A 149 -17.11 -12.10 20.64
C THR A 149 -15.99 -11.62 19.70
N VAL A 150 -16.08 -11.92 18.41
CA VAL A 150 -15.10 -11.48 17.40
C VAL A 150 -14.97 -9.96 17.39
N GLY A 151 -16.09 -9.23 17.34
CA GLY A 151 -16.08 -7.77 17.34
C GLY A 151 -15.50 -7.18 18.63
N ALA A 152 -15.82 -7.77 19.79
CA ALA A 152 -15.34 -7.33 21.10
C ALA A 152 -13.84 -7.59 21.32
N VAL A 153 -13.25 -8.57 20.63
CA VAL A 153 -11.83 -8.89 20.72
C VAL A 153 -11.01 -8.08 19.71
N LEU A 154 -11.39 -8.14 18.43
CA LEU A 154 -10.57 -7.58 17.35
C LEU A 154 -10.72 -6.06 17.25
N GLY A 155 -11.93 -5.51 17.41
CA GLY A 155 -12.20 -4.08 17.30
C GLY A 155 -11.40 -3.26 18.32
N PRO A 156 -11.59 -3.50 19.63
CA PRO A 156 -10.85 -2.80 20.68
C PRO A 156 -9.33 -2.99 20.60
N SER A 157 -8.84 -4.13 20.10
CA SER A 157 -7.40 -4.33 19.90
C SER A 157 -6.82 -3.41 18.82
N ILE A 158 -7.58 -3.15 17.75
CA ILE A 158 -7.19 -2.21 16.68
C ILE A 158 -7.33 -0.76 17.13
N ASP A 159 -8.34 -0.45 17.95
CA ASP A 159 -8.45 0.88 18.54
C ASP A 159 -7.30 1.15 19.52
N ALA A 160 -6.94 0.17 20.37
CA ALA A 160 -5.75 0.28 21.23
C ALA A 160 -4.47 0.49 20.41
N TYR A 161 -4.33 -0.23 19.28
CA TYR A 161 -3.22 -0.05 18.36
C TYR A 161 -3.16 1.37 17.79
N ARG A 162 -4.31 1.94 17.44
CA ARG A 162 -4.42 3.33 16.96
C ARG A 162 -3.92 4.33 17.99
N GLU A 163 -4.35 4.17 19.24
CA GLU A 163 -4.05 5.12 20.32
C GLU A 163 -2.60 4.99 20.84
N THR A 164 -1.95 3.85 20.62
CA THR A 164 -0.62 3.56 21.18
C THR A 164 0.47 3.47 20.11
N SER A 165 0.26 2.59 19.13
CA SER A 165 1.29 2.20 18.17
C SER A 165 1.44 3.19 17.02
N VAL A 166 0.37 3.88 16.62
CA VAL A 166 0.47 4.96 15.60
C VAL A 166 1.24 6.17 16.15
N PRO A 167 0.93 6.73 17.34
CA PRO A 167 1.75 7.79 17.92
C PRO A 167 3.21 7.38 18.17
N ALA A 168 3.43 6.15 18.67
CA ALA A 168 4.79 5.66 18.90
C ALA A 168 5.58 5.51 17.58
N ARG A 169 4.90 5.19 16.46
CA ARG A 169 5.54 5.24 15.14
C ARG A 169 5.86 6.66 14.72
N GLN A 170 4.91 7.58 14.85
CA GLN A 170 5.12 8.98 14.47
C GLN A 170 6.36 9.59 15.12
N GLN A 171 6.65 9.22 16.37
CA GLN A 171 7.84 9.68 17.10
C GLN A 171 9.15 9.08 16.57
N ALA A 172 9.11 7.88 15.99
CA ALA A 172 10.28 7.15 15.48
C ALA A 172 10.46 7.26 13.95
N ASP A 173 9.43 7.72 13.23
CA ASP A 173 9.39 7.78 11.77
C ASP A 173 10.29 8.90 11.23
N ALA A 174 10.65 8.78 9.96
CA ALA A 174 11.34 9.83 9.23
C ALA A 174 10.44 11.08 9.10
N PRO A 175 11.00 12.27 8.81
CA PRO A 175 10.21 13.50 8.62
C PRO A 175 9.09 13.43 7.56
N ALA A 176 9.17 12.43 6.67
CA ALA A 176 8.17 12.10 5.65
C ALA A 176 6.91 11.43 6.20
N LEU A 177 6.96 10.84 7.41
CA LEU A 177 5.86 10.15 8.08
C LEU A 177 5.23 8.98 7.31
N MET A 178 6.00 8.30 6.45
CA MET A 178 5.49 7.22 5.58
C MET A 178 5.02 6.00 6.38
N GLU A 179 5.76 5.59 7.41
CA GLU A 179 5.39 4.43 8.23
C GLU A 179 4.16 4.74 9.08
N THR A 180 4.04 5.98 9.54
CA THR A 180 2.91 6.52 10.29
C THR A 180 1.66 6.56 9.44
N GLU A 181 1.76 7.08 8.21
CA GLU A 181 0.65 7.11 7.27
C GLU A 181 0.17 5.70 6.93
N THR A 182 1.11 4.80 6.63
CA THR A 182 0.83 3.38 6.37
C THR A 182 0.12 2.73 7.55
N ALA A 183 0.59 2.96 8.79
CA ALA A 183 -0.02 2.41 10.00
C ALA A 183 -1.41 2.97 10.28
N ALA A 184 -1.61 4.29 10.11
CA ALA A 184 -2.91 4.93 10.30
C ALA A 184 -3.93 4.41 9.28
N ARG A 185 -3.53 4.30 8.01
CA ARG A 185 -4.36 3.74 6.93
C ARG A 185 -4.67 2.27 7.14
N ALA A 186 -3.68 1.47 7.53
CA ALA A 186 -3.86 0.07 7.88
C ALA A 186 -4.87 -0.09 9.01
N THR A 187 -4.80 0.76 10.04
CA THR A 187 -5.76 0.76 11.15
C THR A 187 -7.19 1.00 10.64
N VAL A 188 -7.43 2.06 9.86
CA VAL A 188 -8.77 2.34 9.29
C VAL A 188 -9.29 1.19 8.42
N ARG A 189 -8.42 0.59 7.61
CA ARG A 189 -8.80 -0.56 6.76
C ARG A 189 -9.10 -1.80 7.58
N VAL A 190 -8.30 -2.10 8.60
CA VAL A 190 -8.52 -3.26 9.45
C VAL A 190 -9.75 -3.08 10.37
N THR A 191 -10.05 -1.86 10.85
CA THR A 191 -11.32 -1.58 11.55
C THR A 191 -12.52 -1.96 10.69
N ARG A 192 -12.54 -1.51 9.42
CA ARG A 192 -13.62 -1.87 8.48
C ARG A 192 -13.63 -3.36 8.15
N LEU A 193 -12.46 -3.99 8.04
CA LEU A 193 -12.35 -5.43 7.85
C LEU A 193 -13.01 -6.19 9.01
N VAL A 194 -12.74 -5.80 10.26
CA VAL A 194 -13.35 -6.43 11.45
C VAL A 194 -14.88 -6.29 11.42
N GLU A 195 -15.41 -5.12 11.07
CA GLU A 195 -16.86 -4.92 10.89
C GLU A 195 -17.43 -5.86 9.82
N GLN A 196 -16.76 -5.99 8.67
CA GLN A 196 -17.19 -6.89 7.60
C GLN A 196 -17.09 -8.37 7.98
N VAL A 197 -16.03 -8.76 8.67
CA VAL A 197 -15.81 -10.14 9.16
C VAL A 197 -16.91 -10.51 10.14
N THR A 198 -17.22 -9.65 11.10
CA THR A 198 -18.29 -9.92 12.08
C THR A 198 -19.65 -10.12 11.41
N HIS A 199 -19.99 -9.27 10.44
CA HIS A 199 -21.24 -9.40 9.69
C HIS A 199 -21.28 -10.68 8.84
N LYS A 200 -20.25 -10.92 8.01
CA LYS A 200 -20.21 -12.11 7.15
C LYS A 200 -20.11 -13.42 7.92
N TYR A 201 -19.45 -13.41 9.08
CA TYR A 201 -19.38 -14.58 9.94
C TYR A 201 -20.76 -14.92 10.53
N ASP A 202 -21.56 -13.92 10.89
CA ASP A 202 -22.96 -14.11 11.32
C ASP A 202 -23.81 -14.75 10.22
N GLU A 203 -23.68 -14.24 8.98
CA GLU A 203 -24.35 -14.81 7.80
C GLU A 203 -23.94 -16.27 7.56
N TRP A 204 -22.63 -16.56 7.56
CA TRP A 204 -22.11 -17.91 7.33
C TRP A 204 -22.51 -18.91 8.43
N LEU A 205 -22.58 -18.46 9.68
CA LEU A 205 -23.11 -19.28 10.78
C LEU A 205 -24.61 -19.55 10.63
N ALA A 206 -25.39 -18.55 10.20
CA ALA A 206 -26.83 -18.70 9.98
C ALA A 206 -27.15 -19.67 8.82
N ASP A 207 -26.33 -19.63 7.77
CA ASP A 207 -26.43 -20.52 6.61
C ASP A 207 -25.84 -21.91 6.88
N GLY A 208 -25.15 -22.11 8.01
CA GLY A 208 -24.49 -23.37 8.38
C GLY A 208 -23.29 -23.72 7.50
N THR A 209 -22.67 -22.74 6.84
CA THR A 209 -21.52 -22.95 5.94
C THR A 209 -20.20 -23.11 6.70
N VAL A 210 -20.13 -22.60 7.94
CA VAL A 210 -18.95 -22.73 8.82
C VAL A 210 -19.33 -23.12 10.24
N SER A 211 -18.38 -23.74 10.95
CA SER A 211 -18.50 -24.00 12.39
C SER A 211 -17.97 -22.80 13.21
N ARG A 212 -18.39 -22.72 14.48
CA ARG A 212 -17.90 -21.68 15.39
C ARG A 212 -16.45 -21.94 15.77
N SER A 213 -15.52 -21.19 15.18
CA SER A 213 -14.10 -21.31 15.49
C SER A 213 -13.33 -20.05 15.10
N TRP A 214 -12.21 -19.79 15.79
CA TRP A 214 -11.29 -18.71 15.41
C TRP A 214 -10.54 -18.99 14.10
N ASP A 215 -10.43 -20.25 13.70
CA ASP A 215 -9.89 -20.61 12.38
C ASP A 215 -10.79 -20.12 11.24
N ALA A 216 -12.12 -20.31 11.35
CA ALA A 216 -13.07 -19.80 10.37
C ALA A 216 -13.04 -18.25 10.29
N VAL A 217 -12.90 -17.58 11.43
CA VAL A 217 -12.76 -16.11 11.49
C VAL A 217 -11.47 -15.67 10.79
N ARG A 218 -10.35 -16.37 11.00
CA ARG A 218 -9.07 -16.09 10.34
C ARG A 218 -9.16 -16.26 8.83
N GLU A 219 -9.76 -17.35 8.35
CA GLU A 219 -9.95 -17.59 6.91
C GLU A 219 -10.81 -16.49 6.27
N LEU A 220 -11.86 -16.05 6.96
CA LEU A 220 -12.71 -14.96 6.49
C LEU A 220 -11.97 -13.60 6.48
N CYS A 221 -11.13 -13.33 7.49
CA CYS A 221 -10.23 -12.17 7.50
C CYS A 221 -9.31 -12.18 6.27
N GLU A 222 -8.70 -13.32 5.94
CA GLU A 222 -7.81 -13.45 4.78
C GLU A 222 -8.56 -13.28 3.46
N LEU A 223 -9.73 -13.90 3.33
CA LEU A 223 -10.58 -13.77 2.15
C LEU A 223 -10.97 -12.31 1.90
N LEU A 224 -11.38 -11.58 2.94
CA LEU A 224 -11.82 -10.19 2.82
C LEU A 224 -10.64 -9.22 2.68
N ALA A 225 -9.51 -9.47 3.34
CA ALA A 225 -8.32 -8.62 3.23
C ALA A 225 -7.63 -8.73 1.85
N THR A 226 -7.84 -9.83 1.13
CA THR A 226 -7.32 -10.03 -0.24
C THR A 226 -8.25 -9.50 -1.32
N GLN A 227 -9.54 -9.24 -1.01
CA GLN A 227 -10.46 -8.57 -1.92
C GLN A 227 -10.06 -7.10 -2.05
N ARG A 228 -9.39 -6.77 -3.16
CA ARG A 228 -8.91 -5.44 -3.56
C ARG A 228 -10.08 -4.50 -3.89
N PRO A 229 -10.55 -3.60 -3.00
CA PRO A 229 -11.58 -2.65 -3.35
C PRO A 229 -10.87 -1.43 -3.95
N GLY A 230 -11.01 -1.23 -5.26
CA GLY A 230 -10.42 -0.09 -5.97
C GLY A 230 -10.87 1.24 -5.35
N ARG A 231 -10.03 1.85 -4.52
CA ARG A 231 -10.21 3.25 -4.12
C ARG A 231 -8.91 3.91 -3.65
N ARG A 232 -8.68 5.06 -4.29
CA ARG A 232 -7.64 6.09 -4.17
C ARG A 232 -7.21 6.43 -2.75
N GLU A 233 -5.93 6.78 -2.62
CA GLU A 233 -5.26 7.15 -1.37
C GLU A 233 -4.99 8.67 -1.35
N HIS A 234 -4.79 9.27 -0.17
CA HIS A 234 -4.77 10.72 -0.01
C HIS A 234 -3.41 11.31 -0.41
N SER A 235 -3.42 12.45 -1.12
CA SER A 235 -2.21 13.21 -1.48
C SER A 235 -1.43 13.68 -0.24
N ASN A 236 -0.10 13.54 -0.26
CA ASN A 236 0.80 14.08 0.75
C ASN A 236 1.57 15.27 0.17
N ALA A 237 1.31 16.48 0.70
CA ALA A 237 1.88 17.72 0.18
C ALA A 237 3.42 17.84 0.31
N ARG A 238 4.10 16.88 0.96
CA ARG A 238 5.56 16.87 1.14
C ARG A 238 6.27 15.75 0.38
N ALA A 239 5.55 14.90 -0.33
CA ALA A 239 6.08 13.76 -1.04
C ALA A 239 5.71 13.81 -2.52
N ILE A 240 6.45 13.07 -3.36
CA ILE A 240 6.11 12.93 -4.78
C ILE A 240 5.02 11.85 -4.92
N ASP A 241 3.89 12.21 -5.50
CA ASP A 241 2.83 11.26 -5.83
C ASP A 241 3.24 10.41 -7.03
N ILE A 242 3.18 9.09 -6.86
CA ILE A 242 3.48 8.08 -7.88
C ILE A 242 2.23 7.23 -8.08
N MET A 243 1.63 7.30 -9.26
CA MET A 243 0.27 6.84 -9.54
C MET A 243 0.24 5.80 -10.67
N GLU A 244 -0.70 4.85 -10.58
CA GLU A 244 -1.09 4.07 -11.77
C GLU A 244 -1.89 4.98 -12.70
N ALA A 245 -1.77 4.76 -14.00
CA ALA A 245 -2.43 5.61 -14.99
C ALA A 245 -3.96 5.65 -14.86
N ASN A 246 -4.59 4.58 -14.37
CA ASN A 246 -6.02 4.55 -14.08
C ASN A 246 -6.44 5.53 -12.96
N ASP A 247 -5.52 5.91 -12.07
CA ASP A 247 -5.81 6.82 -10.96
C ASP A 247 -5.62 8.29 -11.31
N VAL A 248 -5.00 8.59 -12.46
CA VAL A 248 -4.72 9.96 -12.93
C VAL A 248 -5.95 10.63 -13.57
N TRP A 249 -7.03 9.87 -13.76
CA TRP A 249 -8.26 10.40 -14.36
C TRP A 249 -8.82 11.62 -13.60
N ALA A 250 -9.07 12.70 -14.35
CA ALA A 250 -9.52 14.02 -13.87
C ALA A 250 -8.54 14.77 -12.96
N LEU A 251 -7.27 14.37 -12.93
CA LEU A 251 -6.20 15.12 -12.29
C LEU A 251 -5.72 16.25 -13.21
N SER A 252 -5.34 17.38 -12.61
CA SER A 252 -4.71 18.51 -13.30
C SER A 252 -3.51 18.94 -12.46
N VAL A 253 -2.31 18.74 -12.98
CA VAL A 253 -1.04 19.06 -12.30
C VAL A 253 -0.07 19.72 -13.27
N PRO A 254 0.82 20.60 -12.81
CA PRO A 254 1.77 21.28 -13.70
C PRO A 254 2.65 20.31 -14.53
N PHE A 255 3.18 19.27 -13.90
CA PHE A 255 4.11 18.33 -14.55
C PHE A 255 3.72 16.87 -14.34
N VAL A 256 3.72 16.09 -15.43
CA VAL A 256 3.61 14.63 -15.38
C VAL A 256 4.93 14.00 -15.84
N ILE A 257 5.42 13.02 -15.10
CA ILE A 257 6.53 12.17 -15.49
C ILE A 257 6.01 10.76 -15.74
N ALA A 258 5.81 10.38 -16.99
CA ALA A 258 5.41 9.03 -17.35
C ALA A 258 6.64 8.10 -17.41
N VAL A 259 6.59 7.01 -16.67
CA VAL A 259 7.65 5.99 -16.62
C VAL A 259 7.24 4.73 -17.36
N GLY A 260 8.25 4.01 -17.87
CA GLY A 260 8.03 2.70 -18.47
C GLY A 260 7.35 2.72 -19.83
N VAL A 261 7.43 3.81 -20.60
CA VAL A 261 6.67 3.95 -21.86
C VAL A 261 7.32 3.16 -23.01
N THR A 262 7.23 1.83 -22.91
CA THR A 262 7.79 0.81 -23.81
C THR A 262 6.67 -0.01 -24.45
N ALA A 263 6.97 -0.70 -25.54
CA ALA A 263 6.01 -1.60 -26.21
C ALA A 263 5.65 -2.85 -25.37
N ALA A 264 6.42 -3.15 -24.32
CA ALA A 264 6.14 -4.25 -23.41
C ALA A 264 5.11 -3.88 -22.33
N GLU A 265 5.04 -2.60 -21.96
CA GLU A 265 4.16 -2.13 -20.88
C GLU A 265 2.94 -1.36 -21.37
N TRP A 266 3.09 -0.64 -22.49
CA TRP A 266 2.08 0.24 -23.07
C TRP A 266 1.88 -0.07 -24.57
N PRO A 267 0.74 -0.64 -24.99
CA PRO A 267 -0.36 -1.18 -24.16
C PRO A 267 0.01 -2.48 -23.44
N ALA A 268 -0.88 -2.90 -22.55
CA ALA A 268 -0.81 -4.20 -21.89
C ALA A 268 -0.86 -5.36 -22.86
N GLN A 269 0.14 -6.23 -22.81
CA GLN A 269 -0.06 -7.58 -23.34
C GLN A 269 -0.85 -8.40 -22.32
N THR A 270 -2.04 -8.83 -22.72
CA THR A 270 -2.91 -9.66 -21.88
C THR A 270 -2.71 -11.13 -22.25
N ASP A 271 -2.17 -11.91 -21.31
CA ASP A 271 -2.17 -13.36 -21.44
C ASP A 271 -3.61 -13.89 -21.39
N SER A 272 -4.05 -14.50 -22.49
CA SER A 272 -5.39 -15.03 -22.63
C SER A 272 -5.32 -16.45 -23.19
N VAL A 273 -6.03 -17.37 -22.55
CA VAL A 273 -6.21 -18.74 -23.04
C VAL A 273 -7.12 -18.81 -24.27
N VAL A 274 -7.80 -17.71 -24.60
CA VAL A 274 -8.68 -17.59 -25.77
C VAL A 274 -7.83 -17.19 -26.98
N PRO A 275 -7.91 -17.89 -28.13
CA PRO A 275 -7.16 -17.53 -29.33
C PRO A 275 -7.47 -16.11 -29.83
N ALA A 276 -6.47 -15.41 -30.38
CA ALA A 276 -6.59 -14.03 -30.82
C ALA A 276 -7.69 -13.83 -31.87
N GLU A 277 -7.87 -14.77 -32.80
CA GLU A 277 -8.88 -14.72 -33.85
C GLU A 277 -10.31 -14.74 -33.25
N LEU A 278 -10.50 -15.49 -32.17
CA LEU A 278 -11.77 -15.54 -31.46
C LEU A 278 -11.99 -14.29 -30.61
N GLN A 279 -10.93 -13.72 -30.01
CA GLN A 279 -11.02 -12.43 -29.33
C GLN A 279 -11.45 -11.33 -30.30
N GLU A 280 -10.86 -11.28 -31.50
CA GLU A 280 -11.19 -10.30 -32.55
C GLU A 280 -12.63 -10.48 -33.05
N ALA A 281 -13.09 -11.72 -33.24
CA ALA A 281 -14.48 -12.00 -33.60
C ALA A 281 -15.47 -11.51 -32.53
N VAL A 282 -15.16 -11.70 -31.24
CA VAL A 282 -15.99 -11.18 -30.14
C VAL A 282 -15.96 -9.66 -30.07
N LEU A 283 -14.78 -9.03 -30.19
CA LEU A 283 -14.63 -7.57 -30.12
C LEU A 283 -15.30 -6.85 -31.30
N SER A 284 -15.23 -7.42 -32.49
CA SER A 284 -15.87 -6.89 -33.70
C SER A 284 -17.36 -7.25 -33.80
N GLY A 285 -17.87 -8.10 -32.91
CA GLY A 285 -19.24 -8.63 -32.99
C GLY A 285 -19.49 -9.46 -34.25
N ALA A 286 -18.44 -10.08 -34.81
CA ALA A 286 -18.53 -10.83 -36.06
C ALA A 286 -18.99 -12.28 -35.84
N GLY A 287 -19.82 -12.78 -36.76
CA GLY A 287 -20.34 -14.14 -36.70
C GLY A 287 -21.37 -14.34 -35.57
N GLY A 288 -21.41 -15.54 -34.99
CA GLY A 288 -22.27 -15.88 -33.84
C GLY A 288 -21.65 -15.58 -32.47
N ALA A 289 -20.64 -14.70 -32.43
CA ALA A 289 -19.91 -14.32 -31.23
C ALA A 289 -20.54 -13.12 -30.48
N ASP A 290 -21.62 -12.55 -31.03
CA ASP A 290 -22.42 -11.46 -30.46
C ASP A 290 -23.05 -11.79 -29.10
N ILE A 291 -23.19 -13.07 -28.78
CA ILE A 291 -23.68 -13.56 -27.48
C ILE A 291 -22.62 -13.51 -26.36
N VAL A 292 -21.35 -13.31 -26.69
CA VAL A 292 -20.24 -13.33 -25.73
C VAL A 292 -19.83 -11.90 -25.40
N ALA A 293 -19.86 -11.54 -24.12
CA ALA A 293 -19.39 -10.22 -23.70
C ALA A 293 -17.87 -10.11 -23.88
N PRO A 294 -17.37 -9.05 -24.54
CA PRO A 294 -15.93 -8.84 -24.68
C PRO A 294 -15.30 -8.60 -23.31
N ARG A 295 -14.14 -9.23 -23.06
CA ARG A 295 -13.32 -8.86 -21.90
C ARG A 295 -12.60 -7.57 -22.23
N THR A 296 -12.66 -6.60 -21.32
CA THR A 296 -12.01 -5.29 -21.48
C THR A 296 -10.49 -5.38 -21.68
N ALA A 297 -9.86 -6.49 -21.29
CA ALA A 297 -8.43 -6.72 -21.44
C ALA A 297 -8.04 -7.25 -22.83
N TRP A 298 -8.99 -7.59 -23.71
CA TRP A 298 -8.71 -8.07 -25.07
C TRP A 298 -8.50 -6.94 -26.09
N GLY A 299 -8.84 -5.69 -25.74
CA GLY A 299 -8.62 -4.53 -26.58
C GLY A 299 -7.67 -3.52 -25.93
N GLU A 300 -6.99 -2.73 -26.75
CA GLU A 300 -6.06 -1.70 -26.29
C GLU A 300 -6.75 -0.38 -25.91
N GLY A 301 -8.06 -0.26 -26.17
CA GLY A 301 -8.81 0.99 -25.99
C GLY A 301 -8.69 1.56 -24.58
N ARG A 302 -8.76 0.71 -23.55
CA ARG A 302 -8.59 1.15 -22.16
C ARG A 302 -7.19 1.69 -21.88
N ASP A 303 -6.14 1.04 -22.37
CA ASP A 303 -4.77 1.53 -22.16
C ASP A 303 -4.48 2.78 -22.98
N CYS A 304 -5.12 2.92 -24.14
CA CYS A 304 -5.08 4.14 -24.93
C CYS A 304 -5.73 5.31 -24.16
N ASP A 305 -6.90 5.08 -23.55
CA ASP A 305 -7.58 6.08 -22.72
C ASP A 305 -6.72 6.44 -21.50
N HIS A 306 -6.20 5.46 -20.76
CA HIS A 306 -5.32 5.69 -19.61
C HIS A 306 -4.05 6.45 -19.99
N PHE A 307 -3.43 6.10 -21.13
CA PHE A 307 -2.26 6.81 -21.63
C PHE A 307 -2.62 8.26 -21.96
N ALA A 308 -3.72 8.48 -22.66
CA ALA A 308 -4.16 9.81 -23.02
C ALA A 308 -4.54 10.67 -21.80
N ASP A 309 -5.18 10.07 -20.79
CA ASP A 309 -5.49 10.73 -19.51
C ASP A 309 -4.21 11.12 -18.77
N ALA A 310 -3.21 10.23 -18.71
CA ALA A 310 -1.92 10.54 -18.11
C ALA A 310 -1.21 11.71 -18.82
N MET A 311 -1.26 11.76 -20.15
CA MET A 311 -0.66 12.87 -20.91
C MET A 311 -1.44 14.18 -20.70
N ARG A 312 -2.78 14.14 -20.63
CA ARG A 312 -3.64 15.31 -20.48
C ARG A 312 -3.68 15.87 -19.07
N ALA A 313 -3.28 15.10 -18.06
CA ALA A 313 -3.21 15.58 -16.68
C ALA A 313 -2.12 16.64 -16.47
N ALA A 314 -1.14 16.74 -17.37
CA ALA A 314 -0.13 17.79 -17.33
C ALA A 314 -0.65 19.10 -17.92
N GLU A 315 -0.61 20.17 -17.14
CA GLU A 315 -0.95 21.52 -17.62
C GLU A 315 0.20 22.20 -18.36
N ARG A 316 1.45 21.90 -17.98
CA ARG A 316 2.64 22.57 -18.51
C ARG A 316 3.55 21.69 -19.32
N GLY A 317 3.81 20.48 -18.85
CA GLY A 317 4.78 19.61 -19.51
C GLY A 317 4.70 18.16 -19.09
N VAL A 318 4.90 17.28 -20.07
CA VAL A 318 5.03 15.85 -19.87
C VAL A 318 6.49 15.44 -20.13
N ILE A 319 7.06 14.67 -19.22
CA ILE A 319 8.36 14.06 -19.37
C ILE A 319 8.15 12.55 -19.47
N VAL A 320 8.52 11.97 -20.60
CA VAL A 320 8.41 10.52 -20.80
C VAL A 320 9.76 9.85 -20.63
N THR A 321 9.79 8.75 -19.89
CA THR A 321 10.97 7.91 -19.73
C THR A 321 10.67 6.48 -20.20
N ARG A 322 11.67 5.87 -20.83
CA ARG A 322 11.65 4.47 -21.25
C ARG A 322 13.02 3.86 -21.04
N TYR A 323 13.06 2.59 -20.67
CA TYR A 323 14.27 1.79 -20.74
C TYR A 323 14.43 1.25 -22.16
N THR A 324 15.67 0.98 -22.56
CA THR A 324 16.00 0.41 -23.88
C THR A 324 16.47 -1.03 -23.79
N GLN A 325 16.76 -1.52 -22.59
CA GLN A 325 17.16 -2.90 -22.32
C GLN A 325 16.56 -3.38 -21.00
N THR A 326 16.17 -4.65 -20.94
CA THR A 326 15.75 -5.33 -19.71
C THR A 326 16.95 -5.66 -18.82
N ASP A 327 16.69 -6.13 -17.59
CA ASP A 327 17.74 -6.61 -16.67
C ASP A 327 18.50 -7.84 -17.24
N ASP A 328 17.85 -8.61 -18.11
CA ASP A 328 18.44 -9.76 -18.82
C ASP A 328 19.23 -9.35 -20.08
N GLY A 329 19.21 -8.06 -20.43
CA GLY A 329 19.94 -7.49 -21.57
C GLY A 329 19.18 -7.52 -22.90
N ASP A 330 17.90 -7.89 -22.90
CA ASP A 330 17.06 -7.90 -24.10
C ASP A 330 16.70 -6.47 -24.52
N ASP A 331 16.77 -6.19 -25.82
CA ASP A 331 16.41 -4.88 -26.37
C ASP A 331 14.89 -4.62 -26.27
N VAL A 332 14.54 -3.38 -25.91
CA VAL A 332 13.16 -2.97 -25.64
C VAL A 332 12.76 -1.81 -26.54
N HIS A 333 11.68 -2.02 -27.29
CA HIS A 333 11.13 -1.04 -28.22
C HIS A 333 10.27 0.03 -27.53
N PRO A 334 10.20 1.26 -28.07
CA PRO A 334 9.32 2.30 -27.56
C PRO A 334 7.84 1.91 -27.73
N SER A 335 6.98 2.40 -26.84
CA SER A 335 5.53 2.20 -26.98
C SER A 335 5.01 2.74 -28.30
N PRO A 336 4.09 2.04 -29.00
CA PRO A 336 3.43 2.57 -30.19
C PRO A 336 2.64 3.86 -29.90
N PHE A 337 2.17 4.09 -28.67
CA PHE A 337 1.43 5.32 -28.32
C PHE A 337 2.27 6.59 -28.47
N LEU A 338 3.60 6.48 -28.38
CA LEU A 338 4.51 7.60 -28.60
C LEU A 338 4.50 8.12 -30.05
N ALA A 339 4.13 7.29 -31.02
CA ALA A 339 4.08 7.70 -32.42
C ALA A 339 3.01 8.78 -32.69
N SER A 340 2.05 8.93 -31.77
CA SER A 340 0.99 9.93 -31.85
C SER A 340 1.35 11.28 -31.23
N LEU A 341 2.53 11.39 -30.61
CA LEU A 341 2.97 12.59 -29.88
C LEU A 341 4.15 13.28 -30.59
N GLU A 342 4.15 14.61 -30.58
CA GLU A 342 5.33 15.40 -30.95
C GLU A 342 6.28 15.45 -29.75
N MET A 343 7.44 14.83 -29.90
CA MET A 343 8.39 14.61 -28.80
C MET A 343 9.76 15.21 -29.10
N GLU A 344 10.30 15.96 -28.14
CA GLU A 344 11.72 16.35 -28.16
C GLU A 344 12.56 15.30 -27.41
N THR A 345 13.56 14.73 -28.09
CA THR A 345 14.40 13.68 -27.49
C THR A 345 15.57 14.30 -26.72
N VAL A 346 15.66 13.99 -25.42
CA VAL A 346 16.84 14.33 -24.60
C VAL A 346 18.06 13.51 -25.06
N SER A 347 19.17 14.19 -25.33
CA SER A 347 20.40 13.53 -25.79
C SER A 347 21.00 12.60 -24.74
N GLY A 348 21.71 11.56 -25.20
CA GLY A 348 22.38 10.61 -24.29
C GLY A 348 23.38 11.29 -23.35
N GLN A 349 24.10 12.30 -23.83
CA GLN A 349 25.02 13.08 -23.00
C GLN A 349 24.29 13.87 -21.90
N ALA A 350 23.18 14.53 -22.22
CA ALA A 350 22.39 15.26 -21.24
C ALA A 350 21.80 14.31 -20.18
N ARG A 351 21.38 13.10 -20.59
CA ARG A 351 20.94 12.06 -19.65
C ARG A 351 22.05 11.59 -18.71
N THR A 352 23.27 11.37 -19.23
CA THR A 352 24.43 11.00 -18.40
C THR A 352 24.79 12.12 -17.43
N GLN A 353 24.74 13.38 -17.86
CA GLN A 353 24.99 14.53 -16.99
C GLN A 353 23.94 14.63 -15.87
N LEU A 354 22.67 14.40 -16.19
CA LEU A 354 21.56 14.45 -15.23
C LEU A 354 21.73 13.49 -14.04
N VAL A 355 22.35 12.32 -14.25
CA VAL A 355 22.58 11.32 -13.19
C VAL A 355 24.01 11.34 -12.64
N SER A 356 24.81 12.34 -13.01
CA SER A 356 26.20 12.47 -12.55
C SER A 356 26.29 13.04 -11.13
N THR A 357 27.50 13.18 -10.60
CA THR A 357 27.76 13.81 -9.30
C THR A 357 27.53 15.33 -9.29
N THR A 358 27.50 15.96 -10.46
CA THR A 358 27.15 17.38 -10.67
C THR A 358 25.96 17.47 -11.61
N PRO A 359 24.77 17.04 -11.15
CA PRO A 359 23.61 16.92 -12.01
C PRO A 359 23.23 18.26 -12.65
N GLN A 360 22.78 18.19 -13.90
CA GLN A 360 22.23 19.33 -14.63
C GLN A 360 20.98 18.90 -15.36
N LEU A 361 19.93 19.69 -15.22
CA LEU A 361 18.69 19.48 -15.96
C LEU A 361 18.91 19.65 -17.47
N PRO A 362 18.50 18.67 -18.29
CA PRO A 362 18.56 18.80 -19.74
C PRO A 362 17.83 20.06 -20.25
N PRO A 363 18.37 20.77 -21.25
CA PRO A 363 17.76 22.01 -21.76
C PRO A 363 16.31 21.85 -22.20
N ALA A 364 15.96 20.73 -22.83
CA ALA A 364 14.59 20.41 -23.25
C ALA A 364 13.61 20.37 -22.05
N ILE A 365 14.05 19.86 -20.90
CA ILE A 365 13.23 19.81 -19.69
C ILE A 365 13.23 21.17 -18.98
N ALA A 366 14.38 21.86 -18.96
CA ALA A 366 14.48 23.19 -18.37
C ALA A 366 13.57 24.21 -19.08
N ALA A 367 13.34 24.06 -20.38
CA ALA A 367 12.43 24.91 -21.16
C ALA A 367 10.95 24.78 -20.75
N LEU A 368 10.56 23.70 -20.05
CA LEU A 368 9.20 23.51 -19.51
C LEU A 368 8.97 24.30 -18.21
N LEU A 369 10.05 24.69 -17.52
CA LEU A 369 9.99 25.36 -16.22
C LEU A 369 9.66 26.84 -16.38
N PRO A 370 9.02 27.47 -15.36
CA PRO A 370 8.72 28.90 -15.43
C PRO A 370 10.03 29.69 -15.45
N ALA A 371 10.04 30.82 -16.14
CA ALA A 371 11.17 31.74 -16.05
C ALA A 371 11.34 32.14 -14.57
N SER A 372 12.56 32.04 -14.05
CA SER A 372 12.85 32.28 -12.64
C SER A 372 12.35 33.68 -12.22
N GLY A 373 11.19 33.75 -11.57
CA GLY A 373 10.57 35.02 -11.14
C GLY A 373 9.05 35.12 -11.25
N GLU A 374 8.36 34.23 -11.98
CA GLU A 374 6.89 34.17 -11.94
C GLU A 374 6.44 33.30 -10.76
N SER A 375 6.39 33.90 -9.58
CA SER A 375 5.57 33.37 -8.49
C SER A 375 4.11 33.56 -8.90
N ASP A 376 3.34 32.47 -8.91
CA ASP A 376 1.90 32.49 -9.15
C ASP A 376 1.24 33.56 -8.25
N PRO A 377 0.38 34.46 -8.77
CA PRO A 377 -0.27 35.45 -7.94
C PRO A 377 -1.10 34.74 -6.87
N THR A 378 -0.85 35.11 -5.62
CA THR A 378 -1.56 34.62 -4.44
C THR A 378 -3.07 34.70 -4.70
N PRO A 379 -3.85 33.63 -4.44
CA PRO A 379 -5.29 33.68 -4.66
C PRO A 379 -5.85 34.82 -3.80
N SER A 380 -6.48 35.78 -4.47
CA SER A 380 -7.12 36.91 -3.83
C SER A 380 -8.28 36.38 -2.99
N GLU A 381 -8.26 36.62 -1.68
CA GLU A 381 -9.43 36.37 -0.83
C GLU A 381 -10.64 37.12 -1.43
N PRO A 382 -11.77 36.45 -1.67
CA PRO A 382 -12.99 37.16 -2.03
C PRO A 382 -13.46 37.97 -0.82
N PRO A 383 -13.94 39.21 -1.01
CA PRO A 383 -14.46 40.01 0.08
C PRO A 383 -15.68 39.32 0.68
N HIS A 384 -15.66 39.11 1.99
CA HIS A 384 -16.83 38.74 2.77
C HIS A 384 -17.88 39.87 2.69
N GLU A 385 -19.00 39.58 2.05
CA GLU A 385 -20.32 40.15 2.39
C GLU A 385 -21.20 39.08 3.04
#